data_AF-A0A1Q2L5A8-F1
#
_entry.id   AF-A0A1Q2L5A8-F1
#
_cell.length_a   1.000
_cell.length_b   1.000
_cell.length_c   1.000
_cell.angle_alpha   90.00
_cell.angle_beta   90.00
_cell.angle_gamma   90.00
#
_symmetry.space_group_name_H-M   'P 1'
#
loop_
_entity.id
_entity.type
_entity.pdbx_description
1 polymer ?
#
loop_
_entity_poly.entity_id
_entity_poly.type
_entity_poly.pdbx_seq_one_letter_code
_entity_poly.pdbx_strand_id
1 'polypeptide(L)'
;MNKKKLRYAILKEIEQGNNGLTEEKLKIRQNEFDETIRFLDRENYLIGITYADDRPIISRVVLTEKGEAYLEQNSALGRAYKGLKEIRDWIR
;
A
#
# COMPACT_ATOMS: atom_id res chain seq x y z
N MET A 1 -8.18 -3.81 12.18
CA MET A 1 -7.41 -3.52 10.96
C MET A 1 -5.99 -3.12 11.34
N ASN A 2 -5.03 -3.93 10.93
CA ASN A 2 -3.63 -3.75 11.25
C ASN A 2 -2.95 -2.79 10.24
N LYS A 3 -2.67 -1.56 10.67
CA LYS A 3 -2.03 -0.53 9.82
C LYS A 3 -0.67 -0.97 9.26
N LYS A 4 0.10 -1.75 10.02
CA LYS A 4 1.42 -2.26 9.60
C LYS A 4 1.28 -3.21 8.42
N LYS A 5 0.30 -4.13 8.49
CA LYS A 5 -0.03 -5.05 7.39
C LYS A 5 -0.59 -4.31 6.18
N LEU A 6 -1.47 -3.33 6.37
CA LEU A 6 -2.02 -2.55 5.26
C LEU A 6 -0.93 -1.80 4.49
N ARG A 7 -0.03 -1.09 5.20
CA ARG A 7 1.13 -0.43 4.58
C ARG A 7 2.00 -1.43 3.82
N TYR A 8 2.29 -2.58 4.42
CA TYR A 8 3.06 -3.64 3.77
C TYR A 8 2.40 -4.12 2.48
N ALA A 9 1.10 -4.41 2.50
CA ALA A 9 0.38 -4.88 1.32
C ALA A 9 0.39 -3.84 0.19
N ILE A 10 0.15 -2.56 0.50
CA ILE A 10 0.18 -1.48 -0.49
C ILE A 10 1.58 -1.38 -1.13
N LEU A 11 2.63 -1.32 -0.31
CA LEU A 11 4.01 -1.24 -0.80
C LEU A 11 4.35 -2.47 -1.65
N LYS A 12 3.91 -3.66 -1.24
CA LYS A 12 4.20 -4.91 -1.96
C LYS A 12 3.50 -4.98 -3.32
N GLU A 13 2.26 -4.51 -3.41
CA GLU A 13 1.51 -4.47 -4.67
C GLU A 13 2.12 -3.46 -5.65
N ILE A 14 2.58 -2.30 -5.16
CA ILE A 14 3.28 -1.31 -5.99
C ILE A 14 4.64 -1.85 -6.47
N GLU A 15 5.41 -2.52 -5.59
CA GLU A 15 6.66 -3.21 -5.96
C GLU A 15 6.44 -4.25 -7.07
N GLN A 16 5.31 -4.94 -7.05
CA GLN A 16 4.90 -5.91 -8.08
C GLN A 16 4.35 -5.25 -9.36
N GLY A 17 4.38 -3.92 -9.46
CA GLY A 17 3.92 -3.15 -10.62
C GLY A 17 2.40 -2.96 -10.68
N ASN A 18 1.65 -3.23 -9.61
CA ASN A 18 0.21 -3.03 -9.56
C ASN A 18 -0.14 -1.56 -9.33
N ASN A 19 0.02 -0.76 -10.38
CA ASN A 19 -0.33 0.67 -10.39
C ASN A 19 -1.83 0.94 -10.55
N GLY A 20 -2.70 -0.06 -10.41
CA GLY A 20 -4.16 0.10 -10.43
C GLY A 20 -4.81 -0.28 -9.11
N LEU A 21 -4.08 -0.13 -7.99
CA LEU A 21 -4.53 -0.51 -6.66
C LEU A 21 -5.61 0.47 -6.14
N THR A 22 -6.69 -0.07 -5.59
CA THR A 22 -7.83 0.68 -5.05
C THR A 22 -8.28 0.13 -3.70
N GLU A 23 -9.06 0.90 -2.96
CA GLU A 23 -9.70 0.50 -1.70
C GLU A 23 -10.56 -0.77 -1.87
N GLU A 24 -11.24 -0.92 -3.01
CA GLU A 24 -12.09 -2.06 -3.33
C GLU A 24 -11.27 -3.35 -3.49
N LYS A 25 -10.14 -3.28 -4.20
CA LYS A 25 -9.21 -4.41 -4.36
C LYS A 25 -8.63 -4.85 -3.01
N LEU A 26 -8.36 -3.90 -2.13
CA LEU A 26 -7.91 -4.13 -0.77
C LEU A 26 -9.05 -4.53 0.19
N LYS A 27 -10.32 -4.40 -0.23
CA LYS A 27 -11.53 -4.65 0.57
C LYS A 27 -11.54 -3.86 1.89
N ILE A 28 -11.12 -2.60 1.84
CA ILE A 28 -11.10 -1.65 2.96
C ILE A 28 -11.96 -0.43 2.64
N ARG A 29 -12.16 0.46 3.61
CA ARG A 29 -12.88 1.72 3.38
C ARG A 29 -12.00 2.72 2.64
N GLN A 30 -12.65 3.59 1.86
CA GLN A 30 -12.00 4.66 1.11
C GLN A 30 -11.09 5.53 2.00
N ASN A 31 -11.60 6.02 3.13
CA ASN A 31 -10.83 6.88 4.03
C ASN A 31 -9.58 6.19 4.59
N GLU A 32 -9.67 4.89 4.87
CA GLU A 32 -8.53 4.10 5.34
C GLU A 32 -7.45 3.93 4.28
N PHE A 33 -7.86 3.76 3.02
CA PHE A 33 -6.95 3.72 1.88
C PHE A 33 -6.29 5.08 1.68
N ASP A 34 -7.08 6.14 1.53
CA ASP A 34 -6.60 7.49 1.24
C ASP A 34 -5.65 7.99 2.34
N GLU A 35 -5.98 7.80 3.63
CA GLU A 35 -5.10 8.14 4.75
C GLU A 35 -3.79 7.35 4.74
N THR A 36 -3.84 6.06 4.36
CA THR A 36 -2.63 5.23 4.32
C THR A 36 -1.72 5.65 3.18
N ILE A 37 -2.26 5.95 1.99
CA ILE A 37 -1.47 6.44 0.86
C ILE A 37 -0.85 7.80 1.19
N ARG A 38 -1.62 8.74 1.75
CA ARG A 38 -1.09 10.04 2.20
C ARG A 38 0.01 9.90 3.24
N PHE A 39 -0.10 8.93 4.15
CA PHE A 39 0.97 8.64 5.10
C PHE A 39 2.23 8.14 4.39
N LEU A 40 2.10 7.19 3.46
CA LEU A 40 3.24 6.63 2.74
C LEU A 40 3.94 7.67 1.85
N ASP A 41 3.17 8.55 1.24
CA ASP A 41 3.64 9.71 0.46
C ASP A 41 4.37 10.72 1.36
N ARG A 42 3.70 11.23 2.41
CA ARG A 42 4.27 12.21 3.34
C ARG A 42 5.55 11.74 4.01
N GLU A 43 5.61 10.46 4.37
CA GLU A 43 6.78 9.86 5.03
C GLU A 43 7.83 9.36 4.03
N ASN A 44 7.64 9.62 2.73
CA ASN A 44 8.56 9.30 1.65
C ASN A 44 8.88 7.80 1.51
N TYR A 45 7.88 6.93 1.73
CA TYR A 45 7.96 5.50 1.36
C TYR A 45 7.57 5.28 -0.11
N LEU A 46 6.70 6.15 -0.63
CA LEU A 46 6.23 6.17 -2.02
C LEU A 46 6.47 7.57 -2.58
N ILE A 47 6.72 7.64 -3.89
CA ILE A 47 6.78 8.89 -4.66
C ILE A 47 5.98 8.76 -5.95
N GLY A 48 5.61 9.90 -6.54
CA GLY A 48 4.82 9.94 -7.77
C GLY A 48 3.32 9.83 -7.56
N ILE A 49 2.84 10.06 -6.32
CA ILE A 49 1.41 10.15 -6.01
C ILE A 49 0.86 11.44 -6.62
N THR A 50 -0.19 11.29 -7.42
CA THR A 50 -0.98 12.41 -7.95
C THR A 50 -2.30 12.53 -7.20
N TYR A 51 -2.90 13.70 -7.17
CA TYR A 51 -4.19 13.92 -6.49
C TYR A 51 -5.26 14.38 -7.48
N ALA A 52 -6.46 13.81 -7.36
CA ALA A 52 -7.66 14.21 -8.08
C ALA A 52 -8.85 14.21 -7.11
N ASP A 53 -9.65 15.28 -7.10
CA ASP A 53 -10.78 15.45 -6.17
C ASP A 53 -10.43 15.18 -4.70
N ASP A 54 -9.26 15.66 -4.26
CA ASP A 54 -8.70 15.41 -2.92
C ASP A 54 -8.55 13.91 -2.58
N ARG A 55 -8.30 13.07 -3.58
CA ARG A 55 -7.96 11.65 -3.41
C ARG A 55 -6.61 11.33 -4.02
N PRO A 56 -5.77 10.50 -3.35
CA PRO A 56 -4.53 10.03 -3.94
C PRO A 56 -4.81 9.01 -5.04
N ILE A 57 -4.18 9.21 -6.20
CA ILE A 57 -4.28 8.35 -7.37
C ILE A 57 -2.95 7.62 -7.55
N ILE A 58 -3.01 6.29 -7.52
CA ILE A 58 -1.88 5.40 -7.80
C ILE A 58 -1.88 5.13 -9.31
N SER A 59 -0.90 5.64 -10.04
CA SER A 59 -0.79 5.42 -11.50
C SER A 59 0.65 5.27 -12.00
N ARG A 60 1.58 6.08 -11.48
CA ARG A 60 3.02 6.04 -11.78
C ARG A 60 3.83 6.10 -10.49
N VAL A 61 3.37 5.35 -9.50
CA VAL A 61 3.93 5.38 -8.16
C VAL A 61 5.08 4.37 -8.10
N VAL A 62 6.16 4.77 -7.45
CA VAL A 62 7.30 3.88 -7.20
C VAL A 62 7.70 3.93 -5.73
N LEU A 63 8.36 2.86 -5.29
CA LEU A 63 8.94 2.82 -3.95
C LEU A 63 10.19 3.70 -3.93
N THR A 64 10.44 4.28 -2.76
CA THR A 64 11.76 4.81 -2.42
C THR A 64 12.59 3.71 -1.75
N GLU A 65 13.89 3.96 -1.55
CA GLU A 65 14.75 3.09 -0.73
C GLU A 65 14.15 2.83 0.67
N LYS A 66 13.49 3.84 1.26
CA LYS A 66 12.78 3.69 2.55
C LYS A 66 11.57 2.76 2.44
N GLY A 67 10.85 2.81 1.31
CA GLY A 67 9.78 1.87 0.96
C GLY A 67 10.28 0.44 0.88
N GLU A 68 11.39 0.22 0.16
CA GLU A 68 12.03 -1.09 -0.01
C GLU A 68 12.54 -1.64 1.33
N ALA A 69 13.26 -0.84 2.10
CA ALA A 69 13.75 -1.22 3.42
C ALA A 69 12.61 -1.62 4.37
N TYR A 70 11.44 -0.96 4.28
CA TYR A 70 10.27 -1.35 5.06
C TYR A 70 9.78 -2.76 4.69
N LEU A 71 9.78 -3.12 3.40
CA LEU A 71 9.40 -4.47 2.96
C LEU A 71 10.39 -5.52 3.47
N GLU A 72 11.69 -5.24 3.40
CA GLU A 72 12.75 -6.15 3.85
C GLU A 72 12.70 -6.41 5.37
N GLN A 73 12.61 -5.34 6.17
CA GLN A 73 12.50 -5.41 7.63
C GLN A 73 11.23 -6.14 8.09
N ASN A 74 10.23 -6.22 7.22
CA ASN A 74 8.96 -6.90 7.47
C ASN A 74 8.75 -8.13 6.59
N SER A 75 9.82 -8.74 6.09
CA SER A 75 9.80 -9.93 5.22
C SER A 75 8.98 -11.12 5.77
N ALA A 76 8.83 -11.23 7.09
CA ALA A 76 7.94 -12.21 7.72
C ALA A 76 6.46 -12.01 7.32
N LEU A 77 6.02 -10.76 7.11
CA LEU A 77 4.69 -10.46 6.57
C LEU A 77 4.57 -10.96 5.12
N GLY A 78 5.62 -10.84 4.32
CA GLY A 78 5.67 -11.33 2.94
C GLY A 78 5.42 -12.83 2.83
N ARG A 79 5.93 -13.63 3.76
CA ARG A 79 5.67 -15.08 3.81
C ARG A 79 4.20 -15.42 4.06
N ALA A 80 3.50 -14.58 4.82
CA ALA A 80 2.08 -14.77 5.13
C ALA A 80 1.16 -14.07 4.12
N TYR A 81 1.68 -13.13 3.34
CA TYR A 81 0.93 -12.34 2.37
C TYR A 81 0.72 -13.14 1.09
N LYS A 82 -0.54 -13.38 0.73
CA LYS A 82 -0.94 -14.18 -0.44
C LYS A 82 -1.62 -13.34 -1.53
N GLY A 83 -1.35 -12.03 -1.54
CA GLY A 83 -1.92 -11.08 -2.50
C GLY A 83 -3.35 -10.65 -2.20
N LEU A 84 -3.94 -9.91 -3.14
CA LEU A 84 -5.25 -9.26 -3.01
C LEU A 84 -6.44 -10.20 -2.75
N LYS A 85 -6.36 -11.48 -3.16
CA LYS A 85 -7.50 -12.41 -3.02
C LYS A 85 -7.88 -12.65 -1.55
N GLU A 86 -6.87 -12.83 -0.70
CA GLU A 86 -7.00 -13.16 0.73
C GLU A 86 -6.78 -11.96 1.66
N ILE A 87 -6.65 -10.76 1.09
CA ILE A 87 -6.15 -9.59 1.81
C ILE A 87 -7.04 -9.11 2.95
N ARG A 88 -8.36 -9.21 2.79
CA ARG A 88 -9.33 -8.74 3.80
C ARG A 88 -9.11 -9.41 5.14
N ASP A 89 -8.93 -10.72 5.12
CA ASP A 89 -8.79 -11.51 6.35
C ASP A 89 -7.36 -11.39 6.89
N TRP A 90 -6.38 -11.23 6.00
CA TRP A 90 -4.99 -11.03 6.39
C TRP A 90 -4.73 -9.69 7.09
N ILE A 91 -5.34 -8.59 6.63
CA ILE A 91 -5.15 -7.23 7.17
C ILE A 91 -5.93 -7.01 8.48
N ARG A 92 -6.99 -7.79 8.75
CA ARG A 92 -7.85 -7.58 9.92
C ARG A 92 -7.10 -7.54 11.24
#